data_AF-A0A9X0R5A9-F1
#
_entry.id   AF-A0A9X0R5A9-F1
#
_cell.length_a   1.000
_cell.length_b   1.000
_cell.length_c   1.000
_cell.angle_alpha   90.00
_cell.angle_beta   90.00
_cell.angle_gamma   90.00
#
_symmetry.space_group_name_H-M   'P 1'
#
loop_
_entity.id
_entity.type
_entity.pdbx_description
1 polymer ?
#
loop_
_entity_poly.entity_id
_entity_poly.type
_entity_poly.pdbx_seq_one_letter_code
_entity_poly.pdbx_strand_id
1 'polypeptide(L)'
;MSTGWIEAFAVLSTVHATEFEAAFDEAADPCCATVVPFPFLRVRLHDIFNEMLLLMALRGWGQDYRTRPGLYSFPAEWEEEVREIVQFNGLRAVFVPSVCYHLELRSAGLIDDLNAALLKRAPTFGTTYPRITVG
;
A
#
# COMPACT_ATOMS: atom_id res chain seq x y z
N MET A 1 10.87 0.11 27.12
CA MET A 1 9.81 -0.27 26.17
C MET A 1 9.83 0.78 25.09
N SER A 2 10.14 0.42 23.85
CA SER A 2 10.28 1.38 22.75
C SER A 2 8.91 1.78 22.24
N THR A 3 8.50 3.01 22.54
CA THR A 3 7.61 3.78 21.67
C THR A 3 8.30 3.89 20.32
N GLY A 4 7.77 3.20 19.32
CA GLY A 4 8.36 3.11 17.99
C GLY A 4 7.27 3.24 16.93
N TRP A 5 7.64 3.83 15.80
CA TRP A 5 6.79 3.87 14.61
C TRP A 5 6.76 2.49 13.97
N ILE A 6 5.57 2.03 13.57
CA ILE A 6 5.39 0.79 12.83
C ILE A 6 4.72 1.09 11.50
N GLU A 7 5.22 0.49 10.43
CA GLU A 7 4.63 0.59 9.10
C GLU A 7 3.84 -0.69 8.79
N ALA A 8 2.51 -0.59 8.84
CA ALA A 8 1.63 -1.67 8.43
C ALA A 8 1.27 -1.50 6.94
N PHE A 9 1.64 -2.48 6.11
CA PHE A 9 1.43 -2.41 4.67
C PHE A 9 0.11 -3.09 4.27
N ALA A 10 -0.81 -2.27 3.77
CA ALA A 10 -2.07 -2.71 3.19
C ALA A 10 -2.07 -2.59 1.65
N VAL A 11 -1.68 -3.65 0.94
CA VAL A 11 -1.98 -3.82 -0.48
C VAL A 11 -3.48 -3.99 -0.68
N LEU A 12 -4.18 -2.89 -0.93
CA LEU A 12 -5.60 -2.93 -1.21
C LEU A 12 -5.81 -3.60 -2.57
N SER A 13 -6.38 -4.81 -2.62
CA SER A 13 -7.30 -5.04 -3.74
C SER A 13 -8.53 -4.16 -3.47
N THR A 14 -9.26 -3.74 -4.50
CA THR A 14 -10.47 -2.92 -4.36
C THR A 14 -11.54 -3.51 -3.43
N VAL A 15 -11.42 -4.79 -3.04
CA VAL A 15 -12.31 -5.49 -2.10
C VAL A 15 -11.81 -5.43 -0.64
N HIS A 16 -10.55 -5.07 -0.37
CA HIS A 16 -9.91 -5.28 0.94
C HIS A 16 -9.64 -4.01 1.78
N ALA A 17 -9.93 -2.82 1.26
CA ALA A 17 -9.68 -1.56 1.98
C ALA A 17 -10.60 -1.38 3.18
N THR A 18 -11.90 -1.53 2.96
CA THR A 18 -12.92 -1.40 4.00
C THR A 18 -12.75 -2.44 5.10
N GLU A 19 -12.34 -3.67 4.76
CA GLU A 19 -12.12 -4.72 5.76
C GLU A 19 -10.82 -4.51 6.56
N PHE A 20 -9.81 -3.88 5.96
CA PHE A 20 -8.58 -3.54 6.65
C PHE A 20 -8.79 -2.36 7.59
N GLU A 21 -9.48 -1.30 7.15
CA GLU A 21 -9.92 -0.19 8.01
C GLU A 21 -10.77 -0.69 9.18
N ALA A 22 -11.74 -1.58 8.93
CA ALA A 22 -12.54 -2.18 9.99
C ALA A 22 -11.72 -3.03 10.98
N ALA A 23 -10.67 -3.71 10.52
CA ALA A 23 -9.77 -4.44 11.42
C ALA A 23 -8.93 -3.49 12.29
N PHE A 24 -8.56 -2.34 11.75
CA PHE A 24 -7.89 -1.28 12.49
C PHE A 24 -8.81 -0.63 13.52
N ASP A 25 -10.04 -0.29 13.14
CA ASP A 25 -11.03 0.27 14.07
C ASP A 25 -11.36 -0.68 15.22
N GLU A 26 -11.33 -1.99 14.99
CA GLU A 26 -11.53 -3.01 16.03
C GLU A 26 -10.33 -3.19 16.96
N ALA A 27 -9.10 -2.99 16.47
CA ALA A 27 -7.88 -3.27 17.21
C ALA A 27 -7.27 -2.01 17.86
N ALA A 28 -7.38 -0.86 17.21
CA ALA A 28 -6.76 0.38 17.63
C ALA A 28 -7.76 1.23 18.43
N ASP A 29 -7.69 1.14 19.76
CA ASP A 29 -8.20 2.21 20.61
C ASP A 29 -7.44 3.51 20.23
N PRO A 30 -8.13 4.61 19.87
CA PRO A 30 -7.49 5.90 19.57
C PRO A 30 -6.59 6.43 20.70
N CYS A 31 -6.76 5.95 21.94
CA CYS A 31 -5.89 6.27 23.07
C CYS A 31 -4.53 5.56 22.98
N CYS A 32 -4.46 4.43 22.27
CA CYS A 32 -3.31 3.52 22.24
C CYS A 32 -2.46 3.64 20.96
N ALA A 33 -2.97 4.26 19.89
CA ALA A 33 -2.18 4.57 18.70
C ALA A 33 -2.67 5.81 17.93
N THR A 34 -1.74 6.42 17.20
CA THR A 34 -2.08 7.33 16.09
C THR A 34 -1.89 6.59 14.78
N VAL A 35 -2.92 6.63 13.93
CA VAL A 35 -2.95 5.97 12.63
C VAL A 35 -2.95 7.04 11.54
N VAL A 36 -1.96 6.99 10.65
CA VAL A 36 -1.88 7.91 9.51
C VAL A 36 -1.93 7.09 8.22
N PRO A 37 -3.02 7.20 7.42
CA PRO A 37 -3.10 6.56 6.12
C PRO A 37 -2.32 7.35 5.06
N PHE A 38 -1.53 6.63 4.28
CA PHE A 38 -0.82 7.12 3.10
C PHE A 38 -1.35 6.38 1.87
N PRO A 39 -2.35 6.93 1.17
CA PRO A 39 -2.88 6.31 -0.03
C PRO A 39 -1.85 6.41 -1.17
N PHE A 40 -1.72 5.34 -1.94
CA PHE A 40 -0.79 5.24 -3.06
C PHE A 40 -1.33 4.34 -4.16
N LEU A 41 -0.91 4.56 -5.39
CA LEU A 41 -1.26 3.75 -6.55
C LEU A 41 -0.13 2.79 -6.88
N ARG A 42 -0.41 1.48 -6.81
CA ARG A 42 0.51 0.46 -7.34
C ARG A 42 0.26 0.26 -8.82
N VAL A 43 1.34 0.34 -9.59
CA VAL A 43 1.31 0.09 -11.03
C VAL A 43 2.25 -1.05 -11.35
N ARG A 44 1.70 -2.12 -11.94
CA ARG A 44 2.47 -3.25 -12.43
C ARG A 44 2.46 -3.26 -13.94
N LEU A 45 3.64 -3.19 -14.54
CA LEU A 45 3.81 -3.31 -15.98
C LEU A 45 3.99 -4.77 -16.38
N HIS A 46 3.59 -5.10 -17.61
CA HIS A 46 3.62 -6.48 -18.09
C HIS A 46 5.02 -6.94 -18.51
N ASP A 47 5.84 -6.05 -19.07
CA ASP A 47 7.18 -6.34 -19.59
C ASP A 47 8.15 -5.15 -19.48
N ILE A 48 9.41 -5.40 -19.79
CA ILE A 48 10.52 -4.42 -19.73
C ILE A 48 10.36 -3.30 -20.76
N PHE A 49 9.74 -3.56 -21.92
CA PHE A 49 9.57 -2.53 -22.94
C PHE A 49 8.60 -1.45 -22.48
N ASN A 50 7.48 -1.87 -21.88
CA ASN A 50 6.53 -0.98 -21.21
C ASN A 50 7.20 -0.19 -20.07
N GLU A 51 8.14 -0.82 -19.35
CA GLU A 51 8.91 -0.17 -18.28
C GLU A 51 9.79 0.97 -18.81
N MET A 52 10.52 0.74 -19.90
CA MET A 52 11.31 1.79 -20.54
C MET A 52 10.44 2.96 -21.04
N LEU A 53 9.30 2.65 -21.66
CA LEU A 53 8.38 3.68 -22.16
C LEU A 53 7.81 4.54 -21.02
N LEU A 54 7.39 3.92 -19.92
CA LEU A 54 6.89 4.65 -18.75
C LEU A 54 7.98 5.58 -18.17
N LEU A 55 9.20 5.09 -18.03
CA LEU A 55 10.32 5.87 -17.50
C LEU A 55 10.68 7.07 -18.38
N MET A 56 10.62 6.91 -19.71
CA MET A 56 10.80 8.02 -20.64
C MET A 56 9.66 9.03 -20.57
N ALA A 57 8.40 8.56 -20.49
CA ALA A 57 7.22 9.42 -20.39
C ALA A 57 7.22 10.24 -19.09
N LEU A 58 7.63 9.64 -17.97
CA LEU A 58 7.80 10.30 -16.68
C LEU A 58 9.12 11.07 -16.56
N ARG A 59 9.89 11.23 -17.65
CA ARG A 59 11.14 12.02 -17.71
C ARG A 59 12.14 11.65 -16.59
N GLY A 60 12.22 10.38 -16.21
CA GLY A 60 13.11 9.89 -15.15
C GLY A 60 12.53 9.90 -13.73
N TRP A 61 11.48 10.67 -13.46
CA TRP A 61 10.80 10.70 -12.15
C TRP A 61 10.22 9.35 -11.75
N GLY A 62 9.88 8.51 -12.74
CA GLY A 62 9.40 7.16 -12.49
C GLY A 62 10.38 6.27 -11.72
N GLN A 63 11.69 6.55 -11.74
CA GLN A 63 12.66 5.76 -10.96
C GLN A 63 12.47 5.94 -9.45
N ASP A 64 12.11 7.14 -9.00
CA ASP A 64 11.93 7.43 -7.57
C ASP A 64 10.74 6.66 -6.98
N TYR A 65 9.79 6.29 -7.84
CA TYR A 65 8.60 5.52 -7.50
C TYR A 65 8.74 4.02 -7.80
N ARG A 66 9.90 3.56 -8.29
CA ARG A 66 10.13 2.16 -8.66
C ARG A 66 10.46 1.34 -7.41
N THR A 67 9.60 0.38 -7.07
CA THR A 67 9.81 -0.50 -5.92
C THR A 67 10.56 -1.78 -6.30
N ARG A 68 10.40 -2.26 -7.54
CA ARG A 68 11.17 -3.34 -8.17
C ARG A 68 10.97 -3.28 -9.69
N PRO A 69 11.73 -4.06 -10.49
CA PRO A 69 11.49 -4.11 -11.93
C PRO A 69 10.03 -4.43 -12.29
N GLY A 70 9.43 -3.55 -13.10
CA GLY A 70 8.04 -3.60 -13.54
C GLY A 70 7.00 -3.29 -12.46
N LEU A 71 7.39 -2.80 -11.28
CA LEU A 71 6.47 -2.42 -10.21
C LEU A 71 6.80 -1.02 -9.66
N TYR A 72 5.76 -0.21 -9.59
CA TYR A 72 5.83 1.17 -9.15
C TYR A 72 4.80 1.44 -8.06
N SER A 73 5.09 2.44 -7.23
CA SER A 73 4.20 2.93 -6.17
C SER A 73 4.21 4.45 -6.21
N PHE A 74 3.16 5.02 -6.78
CA PHE A 74 2.99 6.46 -6.91
C PHE A 74 2.09 6.99 -5.80
N PRO A 75 2.24 8.25 -5.37
CA PRO A 75 1.23 8.90 -4.54
C PRO A 75 -0.16 8.85 -5.20
N ALA A 76 -1.22 8.73 -4.40
CA ALA A 76 -2.58 8.58 -4.94
C ALA A 76 -3.02 9.81 -5.77
N GLU A 77 -2.54 11.00 -5.44
CA GLU A 77 -2.78 12.23 -6.18
C GLU A 77 -2.27 12.19 -7.63
N TRP A 78 -1.35 11.28 -7.97
CA TRP A 78 -0.82 11.11 -9.33
C TRP A 78 -1.62 10.09 -10.15
N GLU A 79 -2.70 9.54 -9.62
CA GLU A 79 -3.43 8.45 -10.29
C GLU A 79 -3.92 8.84 -11.69
N GLU A 80 -4.51 10.02 -11.84
CA GLU A 80 -5.03 10.50 -13.12
C GLU A 80 -3.90 10.64 -14.14
N GLU A 81 -2.83 11.35 -13.79
CA GLU A 81 -1.66 11.57 -14.64
C GLU A 81 -1.01 10.25 -15.10
N VAL A 82 -0.79 9.31 -14.16
CA VAL A 82 -0.14 8.04 -14.49
C VAL A 82 -1.04 7.19 -15.40
N ARG A 83 -2.36 7.21 -15.19
CA ARG A 83 -3.32 6.51 -16.05
C ARG A 83 -3.35 7.12 -17.45
N GLU A 84 -3.37 8.45 -17.56
CA GLU A 84 -3.31 9.15 -18.84
C GLU A 84 -2.04 8.81 -19.61
N ILE A 85 -0.88 8.85 -18.95
CA ILE A 85 0.41 8.49 -19.56
C ILE A 85 0.38 7.05 -20.08
N VAL A 86 -0.10 6.11 -19.26
CA VAL A 86 -0.20 4.70 -19.65
C VAL A 86 -1.13 4.52 -20.85
N GLN A 87 -2.29 5.18 -20.84
CA GLN A 87 -3.25 5.09 -21.94
C GLN A 87 -2.71 5.73 -23.22
N PHE A 88 -2.17 6.94 -23.14
CA PHE A 88 -1.63 7.68 -24.28
C PHE A 88 -0.49 6.91 -24.97
N ASN A 89 0.37 6.25 -24.20
CA ASN A 89 1.48 5.45 -24.72
C ASN A 89 1.11 3.99 -25.01
N GLY A 90 -0.16 3.60 -24.84
CA GLY A 90 -0.63 2.23 -25.10
C GLY A 90 0.02 1.16 -24.20
N LEU A 91 0.43 1.53 -22.98
CA LEU A 91 1.15 0.64 -22.09
C LEU A 91 0.22 -0.39 -21.46
N ARG A 92 0.72 -1.62 -21.30
CA ARG A 92 0.01 -2.66 -20.56
C ARG A 92 0.37 -2.62 -19.08
N ALA A 93 -0.55 -2.06 -18.28
CA ALA A 93 -0.39 -1.92 -16.84
C ALA A 93 -1.61 -2.46 -16.07
N VAL A 94 -1.36 -2.98 -14.88
CA VAL A 94 -2.38 -3.25 -13.87
C VAL A 94 -2.25 -2.19 -12.77
N PHE A 95 -3.37 -1.54 -12.48
CA PHE A 95 -3.49 -0.49 -11.48
C PHE A 95 -4.19 -1.04 -10.25
N VAL A 96 -3.59 -0.82 -9.10
CA VAL A 96 -4.11 -1.29 -7.82
C VAL A 96 -3.98 -0.13 -6.84
N PRO A 97 -5.07 0.60 -6.54
CA PRO A 97 -5.09 1.55 -5.43
C PRO A 97 -4.63 0.83 -4.16
N SER A 98 -3.91 1.47 -3.26
CA SER A 98 -3.32 0.86 -2.07
C SER A 98 -3.17 1.89 -0.95
N VAL A 99 -2.96 1.45 0.29
CA VAL A 99 -2.77 2.35 1.43
C VAL A 99 -1.68 1.79 2.35
N CYS A 100 -0.78 2.65 2.78
CA CYS A 100 0.16 2.33 3.85
C CYS A 100 -0.34 2.98 5.13
N TYR A 101 -0.35 2.26 6.25
CA TYR A 101 -0.72 2.82 7.54
C TYR A 101 0.52 2.97 8.40
N HIS A 102 0.84 4.20 8.78
CA HIS A 102 1.86 4.45 9.79
C HIS A 102 1.19 4.50 11.15
N LEU A 103 1.73 3.72 12.07
CA LEU A 103 1.19 3.53 13.41
C LEU A 103 2.21 4.02 14.42
N GLU A 104 1.87 5.05 15.17
CA GLU A 104 2.61 5.42 16.37
C GLU A 104 2.01 4.66 17.55
N LEU A 105 2.71 3.64 18.04
CA LEU A 105 2.23 2.86 19.18
C LEU A 105 2.56 3.53 20.51
N ARG A 106 1.54 3.69 21.36
CA ARG A 106 1.67 4.18 22.74
C ARG A 106 1.61 3.05 23.78
N SER A 107 1.22 1.83 23.37
CA SER A 107 1.19 0.62 24.21
C SER A 107 1.84 -0.58 23.51
N ALA A 108 2.45 -1.48 24.28
CA ALA A 108 3.21 -2.61 23.75
C ALA A 108 2.35 -3.78 23.22
N GLY A 109 1.07 -3.87 23.57
CA GLY A 109 0.18 -4.99 23.20
C GLY A 109 -0.53 -4.84 21.86
N LEU A 110 -0.52 -3.64 21.28
CA LEU A 110 -1.36 -3.30 20.13
C LEU A 110 -0.97 -4.05 18.83
N ILE A 111 0.29 -4.47 18.70
CA ILE A 111 0.74 -5.28 17.55
C ILE A 111 0.06 -6.65 17.54
N ASP A 112 -0.02 -7.28 18.71
CA ASP A 112 -0.60 -8.63 18.85
C ASP A 112 -2.12 -8.58 18.63
N ASP A 113 -2.78 -7.54 19.16
CA ASP A 113 -4.21 -7.29 18.97
C ASP A 113 -4.54 -7.03 17.49
N LEU A 114 -3.72 -6.23 16.81
CA LEU A 114 -3.86 -5.94 15.39
C LEU A 114 -3.63 -7.19 14.52
N ASN A 115 -2.58 -7.97 14.81
CA ASN A 115 -2.34 -9.25 14.14
C ASN A 115 -3.54 -10.20 14.33
N ALA A 116 -4.10 -10.28 15.53
CA ALA A 116 -5.26 -11.13 15.81
C ALA A 116 -6.52 -10.66 15.05
N ALA A 117 -6.77 -9.35 14.97
CA ALA A 117 -7.90 -8.78 14.23
C ALA A 117 -7.79 -9.01 12.72
N LEU A 118 -6.57 -8.93 12.16
CA LEU A 118 -6.30 -9.19 10.75
C LEU A 118 -6.34 -10.69 10.42
N LEU A 119 -5.84 -11.56 11.30
CA LEU A 119 -5.91 -13.03 11.14
C LEU A 119 -7.36 -13.55 11.09
N LYS A 120 -8.28 -12.97 11.88
CA LYS A 120 -9.72 -13.31 11.81
C LYS A 120 -10.32 -13.09 10.42
N ARG A 121 -9.73 -12.19 9.62
CA ARG A 121 -10.17 -11.77 8.29
C ARG A 121 -9.29 -12.35 7.17
N ALA A 122 -8.33 -13.21 7.50
CA ALA A 122 -7.48 -13.90 6.54
C ALA A 122 -8.22 -14.59 5.37
N PRO A 123 -9.46 -15.14 5.54
CA PRO A 123 -10.23 -15.69 4.43
C PRO A 123 -10.57 -14.67 3.34
N THR A 124 -10.74 -13.39 3.71
CA THR A 124 -10.98 -12.31 2.74
C THR A 124 -9.67 -11.86 2.09
N PHE A 125 -8.59 -11.78 2.86
CA PHE A 125 -7.32 -11.22 2.41
C PHE A 125 -6.48 -12.16 1.55
N GLY A 126 -6.64 -13.48 1.71
CA GLY A 126 -5.82 -14.49 1.03
C GLY A 126 -4.43 -14.66 1.65
N THR A 127 -3.64 -15.61 1.15
CA THR A 127 -2.40 -16.09 1.81
C THR A 127 -1.21 -15.12 1.75
N THR A 128 -1.33 -14.02 1.02
CA THR A 128 -0.23 -13.05 0.82
C THR A 128 -0.48 -11.72 1.51
N TYR A 129 -1.58 -11.60 2.26
CA TYR A 129 -2.10 -10.34 2.76
C TYR A 129 -2.79 -10.53 4.12
N PRO A 130 -2.71 -9.57 5.07
CA PRO A 130 -1.81 -8.41 5.13
C PRO A 130 -0.40 -8.73 5.67
N ARG A 131 0.59 -7.88 5.38
CA ARG A 131 1.94 -7.96 5.96
C ARG A 131 2.17 -6.74 6.85
N ILE A 132 2.30 -6.99 8.16
CA ILE A 132 2.78 -5.98 9.11
C ILE A 132 4.30 -6.09 9.16
N THR A 133 5.00 -4.99 8.85
CA THR A 133 6.46 -4.94 8.92
C THR A 133 6.83 -4.00 10.06
N VAL A 134 7.60 -4.48 11.03
CA VAL A 134 8.08 -3.63 12.13
C VAL A 134 9.43 -3.05 11.71
N GLY A 135 9.50 -1.73 11.59
CA GLY A 135 10.72 -0.97 11.29
C GLY A 135 11.52 -0.64 12.54
#